data_AF-A0A2D6XKZ9-F1
#
_entry.id   AF-A0A2D6XKZ9-F1
#
_cell.length_a   1.000
_cell.length_b   1.000
_cell.length_c   1.000
_cell.angle_alpha   90.00
_cell.angle_beta   90.00
_cell.angle_gamma   90.00
#
_symmetry.space_group_name_H-M   'P 1'
#
loop_
_entity.id
_entity.type
_entity.pdbx_description
1 polymer ?
#
loop_
_entity_poly.entity_id
_entity_poly.type
_entity_poly.pdbx_seq_one_letter_code
_entity_poly.pdbx_strand_id
1 'polypeptide(L)'
;MEIKAWSDMSDEELIKNIEERYGGFTLSEFNGRRAYVEAVKRKLIDTLLEKTIIITKRSRYGFYPSRSNEELLDLARDRNPGFGIREFIKKENALYGELKKRNLFEELLKEGTILRGKKKNGCYSNLSDDKLMLHVSNQYSDKTITHIARSDGVLYREIHDRDILSQLFENGVLVDNASPFKDLNYTLEKAVKAMEENGWEELPSHGKLKKFGYLPIGNAVQRYHGGLLVFREKLIEYLGKIPETDLDRLESLLDDYVGGSE
;
A
#
# COMPACT_ATOMS: atom_id res chain seq x y z
N MET A 1 -17.93 -38.77 -30.39
CA MET A 1 -16.89 -39.72 -29.96
C MET A 1 -17.56 -40.76 -29.08
N GLU A 2 -17.71 -41.99 -29.57
CA GLU A 2 -18.15 -43.10 -28.72
C GLU A 2 -17.07 -43.38 -27.68
N ILE A 3 -17.45 -43.30 -26.40
CA ILE A 3 -16.55 -43.65 -25.31
C ILE A 3 -16.58 -45.18 -25.23
N LYS A 4 -15.56 -45.84 -25.80
CA LYS A 4 -15.34 -47.28 -25.61
C LYS A 4 -15.36 -47.61 -24.11
N ALA A 5 -15.88 -48.78 -23.76
CA ALA A 5 -15.75 -49.26 -22.40
C ALA A 5 -14.27 -49.52 -22.07
N TRP A 6 -13.85 -49.28 -20.83
CA TRP A 6 -12.47 -49.49 -20.39
C TRP A 6 -11.97 -50.93 -20.61
N SER A 7 -12.89 -51.91 -20.59
CA SER A 7 -12.61 -53.32 -20.88
C SER A 7 -12.18 -53.58 -22.32
N ASP A 8 -12.60 -52.74 -23.25
CA ASP A 8 -12.47 -52.96 -24.69
C ASP A 8 -11.29 -52.18 -25.29
N MET A 9 -10.64 -51.34 -24.48
CA MET A 9 -9.45 -50.59 -24.85
C MET A 9 -8.23 -51.51 -24.88
N SER A 10 -7.27 -51.26 -25.78
CA SER A 10 -5.92 -51.83 -25.66
C SER A 10 -5.19 -51.26 -24.43
N ASP A 11 -4.06 -51.85 -24.05
CA ASP A 11 -3.29 -51.35 -22.90
C ASP A 11 -2.74 -49.93 -23.17
N GLU A 12 -2.34 -49.64 -24.40
CA GLU A 12 -1.89 -48.30 -24.81
C GLU A 12 -3.04 -47.29 -24.80
N GLU A 13 -4.21 -47.66 -25.31
CA GLU A 13 -5.42 -46.82 -25.29
C GLU A 13 -5.84 -46.53 -23.84
N LEU A 14 -5.80 -47.54 -22.97
CA LEU A 14 -6.15 -47.42 -21.55
C LEU A 14 -5.17 -46.49 -20.83
N ILE A 15 -3.86 -46.67 -21.01
CA ILE A 15 -2.82 -45.82 -20.41
C ILE A 15 -3.01 -44.36 -20.85
N LYS A 16 -3.18 -44.11 -22.15
CA LYS A 16 -3.38 -42.75 -22.69
C LYS A 16 -4.64 -42.10 -22.11
N ASN A 17 -5.74 -42.85 -22.01
CA ASN A 17 -6.99 -42.32 -21.46
C ASN A 17 -6.86 -42.01 -19.95
N ILE A 18 -6.11 -42.84 -19.21
CA ILE A 18 -5.80 -42.59 -17.80
C ILE A 18 -4.95 -41.33 -17.65
N GLU A 19 -3.93 -41.14 -18.50
CA GLU A 19 -3.09 -39.95 -18.51
C GLU A 19 -3.89 -38.67 -18.75
N GLU A 20 -4.75 -38.67 -19.76
CA GLU A 20 -5.58 -37.50 -20.10
C GLU A 20 -6.57 -37.13 -18.98
N ARG A 21 -7.15 -38.12 -18.29
CA ARG A 21 -8.24 -37.89 -17.32
C ARG A 21 -7.82 -37.85 -15.87
N TYR A 22 -6.77 -38.59 -15.51
CA TYR A 22 -6.36 -38.84 -14.14
C TYR A 22 -4.85 -38.58 -13.93
N GLY A 23 -4.17 -37.98 -14.91
CA GLY A 23 -2.78 -37.57 -14.76
C GLY A 23 -2.54 -36.75 -13.49
N GLY A 24 -1.63 -37.22 -12.65
CA GLY A 24 -1.28 -36.60 -11.37
C GLY A 24 -2.13 -37.03 -10.18
N PHE A 25 -3.11 -37.93 -10.36
CA PHE A 25 -3.85 -38.51 -9.24
C PHE A 25 -2.92 -39.37 -8.39
N THR A 26 -3.15 -39.37 -7.08
CA THR A 26 -2.52 -40.37 -6.22
C THR A 26 -3.12 -41.74 -6.45
N LEU A 27 -2.37 -42.79 -6.13
CA LEU A 27 -2.85 -44.16 -6.15
C LEU A 27 -4.13 -44.32 -5.32
N SER A 28 -4.25 -43.58 -4.20
CA SER A 28 -5.45 -43.57 -3.37
C SER A 28 -6.64 -42.87 -4.02
N GLU A 29 -6.44 -41.77 -4.75
CA GLU A 29 -7.51 -41.05 -5.47
C GLU A 29 -7.96 -41.79 -6.74
N PHE A 30 -7.02 -42.52 -7.35
CA PHE A 30 -7.29 -43.38 -8.49
C PHE A 30 -7.98 -44.68 -8.06
N ASN A 31 -7.70 -45.18 -6.85
CA ASN A 31 -8.38 -46.34 -6.28
C ASN A 31 -9.90 -46.12 -6.20
N GLY A 32 -10.66 -47.15 -6.58
CA GLY A 32 -12.13 -47.10 -6.64
C GLY A 32 -12.71 -46.63 -7.99
N ARG A 33 -11.87 -46.19 -8.94
CA ARG A 33 -12.31 -45.89 -10.32
C ARG A 33 -12.39 -47.18 -11.15
N ARG A 34 -13.28 -47.22 -12.14
CA ARG A 34 -13.36 -48.34 -13.11
C ARG A 34 -12.03 -48.54 -13.85
N ALA A 35 -11.37 -47.44 -14.23
CA ALA A 35 -10.05 -47.48 -14.87
C ALA A 35 -8.97 -48.11 -13.96
N TYR A 36 -9.06 -47.93 -12.63
CA TYR A 36 -8.13 -48.55 -11.69
C TYR A 36 -8.31 -50.07 -11.64
N VAL A 37 -9.56 -50.54 -11.56
CA VAL A 37 -9.86 -51.99 -11.54
C VAL A 37 -9.26 -52.66 -12.78
N GLU A 38 -9.42 -52.03 -13.95
CA GLU A 38 -8.91 -52.62 -15.18
C GLU A 38 -7.38 -52.51 -15.29
N ALA A 39 -6.78 -51.41 -14.85
CA ALA A 39 -5.32 -51.29 -14.77
C ALA A 39 -4.70 -52.34 -13.83
N VAL A 40 -5.33 -52.64 -12.69
CA VAL A 40 -4.88 -53.70 -11.76
C VAL A 40 -5.00 -55.07 -12.42
N LYS A 41 -6.15 -55.38 -13.02
CA LYS A 41 -6.41 -56.66 -13.69
C LYS A 41 -5.38 -56.95 -14.79
N ARG A 42 -4.92 -55.90 -15.48
CA ARG A 42 -3.92 -55.98 -16.55
C ARG A 42 -2.47 -55.75 -16.09
N LYS A 43 -2.22 -55.63 -14.78
CA LYS A 43 -0.90 -55.38 -14.19
C LYS A 43 -0.19 -54.13 -14.73
N LEU A 44 -0.95 -53.08 -15.06
CA LEU A 44 -0.43 -51.82 -15.62
C LEU A 44 -0.08 -50.78 -14.55
N ILE A 45 -0.34 -51.06 -13.27
CA ILE A 45 -0.11 -50.09 -12.19
C ILE A 45 1.36 -49.68 -12.13
N ASP A 46 2.30 -50.62 -12.23
CA ASP A 46 3.73 -50.33 -12.18
C ASP A 46 4.15 -49.43 -13.35
N THR A 47 3.65 -49.72 -14.56
CA THR A 47 3.89 -48.90 -15.75
C THR A 47 3.32 -47.48 -15.60
N LEU A 48 2.13 -47.34 -15.00
CA LEU A 48 1.51 -46.04 -14.75
C LEU A 48 2.28 -45.22 -13.70
N LEU A 49 2.87 -45.89 -12.71
CA LEU A 49 3.72 -45.27 -11.70
C LEU A 49 5.10 -44.88 -12.28
N GLU A 50 5.70 -45.75 -13.08
CA GLU A 50 6.99 -45.53 -13.76
C GLU A 50 6.91 -44.35 -14.74
N LYS A 51 5.81 -44.27 -15.50
CA LYS A 51 5.52 -43.13 -16.38
C LYS A 51 5.06 -41.87 -15.64
N THR A 52 4.98 -41.91 -14.31
CA THR A 52 4.52 -40.80 -13.45
C THR A 52 3.11 -40.29 -13.76
N ILE A 53 2.29 -41.13 -14.41
CA ILE A 53 0.88 -40.82 -14.70
C ILE A 53 0.08 -40.80 -13.39
N ILE A 54 0.41 -41.70 -12.48
CA ILE A 54 -0.17 -41.83 -11.13
C ILE A 54 0.95 -41.76 -10.10
N ILE A 55 0.70 -41.20 -8.92
CA ILE A 55 1.72 -41.02 -7.87
C ILE A 55 1.40 -41.86 -6.61
N THR A 56 2.40 -42.54 -6.04
CA THR A 56 2.19 -43.50 -4.93
C THR A 56 1.82 -42.83 -3.61
N LYS A 57 2.38 -41.65 -3.33
CA LYS A 57 2.02 -40.79 -2.21
C LYS A 57 2.03 -39.36 -2.74
N ARG A 58 1.15 -38.49 -2.23
CA ARG A 58 1.49 -37.06 -2.23
C ARG A 58 2.79 -36.98 -1.47
N SER A 59 3.90 -36.75 -2.17
CA SER A 59 5.13 -36.31 -1.54
C SER A 59 4.71 -35.27 -0.49
N ARG A 60 5.25 -35.33 0.74
CA ARG A 60 5.02 -34.26 1.73
C ARG A 60 5.32 -32.87 1.13
N TYR A 61 6.10 -32.84 0.05
CA TYR A 61 6.53 -31.66 -0.66
C TYR A 61 5.64 -31.32 -1.88
N GLY A 62 4.64 -32.11 -2.28
CA GLY A 62 3.76 -31.78 -3.43
C GLY A 62 4.34 -32.12 -4.81
N PHE A 63 3.55 -31.92 -5.88
CA PHE A 63 3.89 -32.29 -7.27
C PHE A 63 5.06 -31.49 -7.87
N TYR A 64 5.14 -30.18 -7.56
CA TYR A 64 6.13 -29.28 -8.16
C TYR A 64 7.54 -29.42 -7.55
N PRO A 65 7.72 -29.62 -6.23
CA PRO A 65 9.07 -29.64 -5.67
C PRO A 65 9.95 -30.83 -6.09
N SER A 66 9.37 -31.90 -6.61
CA SER A 66 10.14 -33.04 -7.16
C SER A 66 10.61 -32.85 -8.60
N ARG A 67 10.14 -31.81 -9.31
CA ARG A 67 10.50 -31.55 -10.71
C ARG A 67 11.81 -30.77 -10.82
N SER A 68 12.52 -30.95 -11.92
CA SER A 68 13.70 -30.14 -12.26
C SER A 68 13.32 -28.70 -12.58
N ASN A 69 14.30 -27.81 -12.70
CA ASN A 69 14.05 -26.41 -13.02
C ASN A 69 13.50 -26.27 -14.45
N GLU A 70 14.10 -26.96 -15.42
CA GLU A 70 13.63 -27.03 -16.80
C GLU A 70 12.20 -27.55 -16.90
N GLU A 71 11.85 -28.64 -16.20
CA GLU A 71 10.49 -29.17 -16.20
C GLU A 71 9.46 -28.16 -15.67
N LEU A 72 9.83 -27.38 -14.64
CA LEU A 72 8.94 -26.35 -14.08
C LEU A 72 8.76 -25.17 -15.05
N LEU A 73 9.82 -24.78 -15.76
CA LEU A 73 9.76 -23.74 -16.79
C LEU A 73 8.91 -24.20 -17.97
N ASP A 74 9.10 -25.41 -18.46
CA ASP A 74 8.34 -25.98 -19.57
C ASP A 74 6.86 -26.13 -19.21
N LEU A 75 6.55 -26.61 -18.01
CA LEU A 75 5.18 -26.65 -17.50
C LEU A 75 4.53 -25.25 -17.47
N ALA A 76 5.29 -24.22 -17.10
CA ALA A 76 4.79 -22.85 -17.10
C ALA A 76 4.57 -22.31 -18.51
N ARG A 77 5.49 -22.60 -19.45
CA ARG A 77 5.42 -22.21 -20.87
C ARG A 77 4.24 -22.85 -21.58
N ASP A 78 4.05 -24.16 -21.41
CA ASP A 78 3.03 -24.91 -22.13
C ASP A 78 1.61 -24.57 -21.66
N ARG A 79 1.42 -24.39 -20.35
CA ARG A 79 0.08 -24.28 -19.77
C ARG A 79 -0.42 -22.83 -19.67
N ASN A 80 0.48 -21.85 -19.62
CA ASN A 80 0.12 -20.48 -19.26
C ASN A 80 0.78 -19.38 -20.13
N PRO A 81 0.89 -19.54 -21.46
CA PRO A 81 1.51 -18.52 -22.30
C PRO A 81 0.68 -17.23 -22.28
N GLY A 82 1.35 -16.10 -22.02
CA GLY A 82 0.74 -14.76 -22.05
C GLY A 82 -0.09 -14.41 -20.81
N PHE A 83 -0.10 -15.23 -19.76
CA PHE A 83 -0.88 -14.91 -18.57
C PHE A 83 -0.29 -13.73 -17.82
N GLY A 84 -1.16 -12.86 -17.30
CA GLY A 84 -0.75 -11.88 -16.32
C GLY A 84 -0.39 -12.54 -14.99
N ILE A 85 0.58 -12.00 -14.25
CA ILE A 85 1.02 -12.53 -12.93
C ILE A 85 -0.17 -12.93 -12.03
N ARG A 86 -1.22 -12.09 -11.94
CA ARG A 86 -2.39 -12.38 -11.10
C ARG A 86 -3.19 -13.59 -11.58
N GLU A 87 -3.34 -13.75 -12.89
CA GLU A 87 -4.05 -14.89 -13.47
C GLU A 87 -3.24 -16.17 -13.29
N PHE A 88 -1.93 -16.09 -13.50
CA PHE A 88 -1.00 -17.20 -13.24
C PHE A 88 -1.06 -17.65 -11.78
N ILE A 89 -0.98 -16.73 -10.82
CA ILE A 89 -1.10 -17.05 -9.39
C ILE A 89 -2.47 -17.67 -9.08
N LYS A 90 -3.55 -17.17 -9.68
CA LYS A 90 -4.90 -17.68 -9.41
C LYS A 90 -5.09 -19.12 -9.88
N LYS A 91 -4.55 -19.50 -11.05
CA LYS A 91 -4.70 -20.86 -11.60
C LYS A 91 -3.64 -21.82 -11.09
N GLU A 92 -2.40 -21.34 -10.92
CA GLU A 92 -1.21 -22.17 -10.69
C GLU A 92 -0.42 -21.70 -9.46
N ASN A 93 -1.11 -21.39 -8.35
CA ASN A 93 -0.50 -20.86 -7.12
C ASN A 93 0.67 -21.73 -6.59
N ALA A 94 0.52 -23.06 -6.69
CA ALA A 94 1.54 -23.99 -6.22
C ALA A 94 2.79 -23.99 -7.12
N LEU A 95 2.62 -23.92 -8.44
CA LEU A 95 3.73 -23.77 -9.39
C LEU A 95 4.42 -22.42 -9.21
N TYR A 96 3.65 -21.33 -9.05
CA TYR A 96 4.16 -20.00 -8.75
C TYR A 96 5.06 -19.98 -7.50
N GLY A 97 4.60 -20.60 -6.41
CA GLY A 97 5.36 -20.69 -5.17
C GLY A 97 6.72 -21.36 -5.37
N GLU A 98 6.75 -22.47 -6.11
CA GLU A 98 7.99 -23.21 -6.35
C GLU A 98 8.93 -22.47 -7.32
N LEU A 99 8.41 -21.89 -8.41
CA LEU A 99 9.18 -21.06 -9.34
C LEU A 99 9.83 -19.87 -8.62
N LYS A 100 9.09 -19.20 -7.73
CA LYS A 100 9.59 -18.07 -6.95
C LYS A 100 10.66 -18.52 -5.95
N LYS A 101 10.43 -19.62 -5.23
CA LYS A 101 11.40 -20.18 -4.27
C LYS A 101 12.74 -20.51 -4.94
N ARG A 102 12.71 -20.91 -6.21
CA ARG A 102 13.89 -21.25 -7.02
C ARG A 102 14.42 -20.10 -7.88
N ASN A 103 13.86 -18.89 -7.77
CA ASN A 103 14.20 -17.71 -8.58
C ASN A 103 14.02 -17.90 -10.11
N LEU A 104 13.22 -18.88 -10.55
CA LEU A 104 12.94 -19.14 -11.97
C LEU A 104 11.85 -18.23 -12.56
N PHE A 105 11.07 -17.58 -11.68
CA PHE A 105 9.95 -16.75 -12.12
C PHE A 105 10.40 -15.51 -12.93
N GLU A 106 11.56 -14.93 -12.62
CA GLU A 106 12.08 -13.78 -13.37
C GLU A 106 12.48 -14.14 -14.80
N GLU A 107 12.91 -15.38 -15.04
CA GLU A 107 13.22 -15.90 -16.38
C GLU A 107 11.96 -15.90 -17.25
N LEU A 108 10.84 -16.41 -16.73
CA LEU A 108 9.55 -16.40 -17.43
C LEU A 108 9.01 -14.99 -17.70
N LEU A 109 9.32 -14.02 -16.84
CA LEU A 109 8.98 -12.61 -17.07
C LEU A 109 9.85 -11.99 -18.16
N LYS A 110 11.15 -12.34 -18.20
CA LYS A 110 12.11 -11.86 -19.19
C LYS A 110 11.82 -12.42 -20.58
N GLU A 111 11.46 -13.70 -20.65
CA GLU A 111 11.03 -14.37 -21.89
C GLU A 111 9.68 -13.87 -22.41
N GLY A 112 8.87 -13.23 -21.56
CA GLY A 112 7.53 -12.78 -21.90
C GLY A 112 6.48 -13.88 -21.86
N THR A 113 6.84 -15.10 -21.42
CA THR A 113 5.90 -16.19 -21.16
C THR A 113 4.83 -15.78 -20.16
N ILE A 114 5.24 -15.11 -19.09
CA ILE A 114 4.33 -14.47 -18.13
C ILE A 114 4.44 -12.97 -18.30
N LEU A 115 3.30 -12.33 -18.53
CA LEU A 115 3.26 -10.88 -18.66
C LEU A 115 3.25 -10.27 -17.25
N ARG A 116 4.17 -9.33 -17.00
CA ARG A 116 3.95 -8.35 -15.93
C ARG A 116 2.65 -7.66 -16.31
N GLY A 117 1.57 -7.99 -15.59
CA GLY A 117 0.25 -7.46 -15.90
C GLY A 117 0.41 -5.96 -16.06
N LYS A 118 -0.04 -5.41 -17.19
CA LYS A 118 0.04 -3.96 -17.44
C LYS A 118 -0.47 -3.32 -16.15
N LYS A 119 0.36 -2.54 -15.46
CA LYS A 119 -0.14 -1.65 -14.40
C LYS A 119 -1.38 -1.03 -15.05
N LYS A 120 -2.57 -1.18 -14.46
CA LYS A 120 -3.72 -0.45 -14.97
C LYS A 120 -3.25 0.98 -14.97
N ASN A 121 -2.95 1.51 -16.15
CA ASN A 121 -2.55 2.88 -16.34
C ASN A 121 -3.62 3.67 -15.61
N GLY A 122 -3.24 4.25 -14.46
CA GLY A 122 -4.16 5.04 -13.68
C GLY A 122 -4.71 6.12 -14.60
N CYS A 123 -5.87 6.68 -14.28
CA CYS A 123 -6.39 7.86 -14.98
C CYS A 123 -5.36 9.00 -15.12
N TYR A 124 -4.30 8.98 -14.31
CA TYR A 124 -3.21 9.94 -14.28
C TYR A 124 -1.96 9.57 -15.10
N SER A 125 -1.81 8.32 -15.58
CA SER A 125 -0.55 7.90 -16.23
C SER A 125 -0.27 8.64 -17.54
N ASN A 126 -1.31 9.14 -18.21
CA ASN A 126 -1.20 9.87 -19.47
C ASN A 126 -1.11 11.39 -19.28
N LEU A 127 -1.23 11.90 -18.05
CA LEU A 127 -1.03 13.31 -17.77
C LEU A 127 0.47 13.62 -17.73
N SER A 128 0.86 14.78 -18.25
CA SER A 128 2.18 15.34 -17.98
C SER A 128 2.25 15.83 -16.53
N ASP A 129 3.46 16.04 -16.01
CA ASP A 129 3.66 16.47 -14.64
C ASP A 129 2.97 17.82 -14.35
N ASP A 130 3.04 18.77 -15.29
CA ASP A 130 2.32 20.06 -15.17
C ASP A 130 0.80 19.88 -15.05
N LYS A 131 0.22 18.98 -15.86
CA LYS A 131 -1.22 18.71 -15.82
C LYS A 131 -1.60 17.97 -14.53
N LEU A 132 -0.73 17.10 -14.05
CA LEU A 132 -0.92 16.39 -12.80
C LEU A 132 -0.86 17.35 -11.61
N MET A 133 0.13 18.24 -11.57
CA MET A 133 0.25 19.29 -10.55
C MET A 133 -0.96 20.23 -10.57
N LEU A 134 -1.40 20.68 -11.75
CA LEU A 134 -2.60 21.50 -11.89
C LEU A 134 -3.85 20.77 -11.38
N HIS A 135 -3.98 19.48 -11.68
CA HIS A 135 -5.07 18.67 -11.16
C HIS A 135 -5.05 18.58 -9.63
N VAL A 136 -3.88 18.34 -9.04
CA VAL A 136 -3.69 18.31 -7.58
C VAL A 136 -4.04 19.66 -6.97
N SER A 137 -3.55 20.75 -7.55
CA SER A 137 -3.84 22.11 -7.09
C SER A 137 -5.32 22.44 -7.11
N ASN A 138 -6.06 21.99 -8.12
CA ASN A 138 -7.48 22.31 -8.25
C ASN A 138 -8.38 21.50 -7.29
N GLN A 139 -8.00 20.26 -6.98
CA GLN A 139 -8.85 19.33 -6.24
C GLN A 139 -8.43 19.15 -4.78
N TYR A 140 -7.14 19.37 -4.48
CA TYR A 140 -6.52 19.01 -3.21
C TYR A 140 -5.68 20.14 -2.61
N SER A 141 -5.95 21.40 -2.98
CA SER A 141 -5.32 22.55 -2.30
C SER A 141 -5.52 22.46 -0.79
N ASP A 142 -4.47 22.79 -0.03
CA ASP A 142 -4.44 22.76 1.43
C ASP A 142 -4.65 21.37 2.06
N LYS A 143 -4.66 20.30 1.27
CA LYS A 143 -4.74 18.92 1.78
C LYS A 143 -3.35 18.38 2.03
N THR A 144 -3.27 17.47 3.00
CA THR A 144 -2.04 16.73 3.24
C THR A 144 -1.89 15.59 2.24
N ILE A 145 -0.66 15.17 2.00
CA ILE A 145 -0.41 14.00 1.15
C ILE A 145 -1.10 12.74 1.70
N THR A 146 -1.26 12.62 3.03
CA THR A 146 -2.03 11.53 3.66
C THR A 146 -3.51 11.58 3.30
N HIS A 147 -4.09 12.77 3.16
CA HIS A 147 -5.48 12.91 2.72
C HIS A 147 -5.63 12.35 1.30
N ILE A 148 -4.75 12.73 0.38
CA ILE A 148 -4.74 12.21 -1.00
C ILE A 148 -4.55 10.70 -1.00
N ALA A 149 -3.62 10.16 -0.20
CA ALA A 149 -3.42 8.72 -0.10
C ALA A 149 -4.68 7.93 0.31
N ARG A 150 -5.55 8.55 1.13
CA ARG A 150 -6.81 7.94 1.60
C ARG A 150 -7.97 8.13 0.62
N SER A 151 -8.07 9.30 -0.02
CA SER A 151 -9.17 9.62 -0.94
C SER A 151 -8.91 9.09 -2.35
N ASP A 152 -7.67 9.17 -2.81
CA ASP A 152 -7.24 8.80 -4.16
C ASP A 152 -5.84 8.16 -4.15
N GLY A 153 -5.83 6.87 -3.81
CA GLY A 153 -4.59 6.07 -3.78
C GLY A 153 -3.96 5.83 -5.15
N VAL A 154 -4.64 6.16 -6.26
CA VAL A 154 -4.04 6.11 -7.60
C VAL A 154 -3.23 7.37 -7.85
N LEU A 155 -3.81 8.54 -7.59
CA LEU A 155 -3.12 9.82 -7.67
C LEU A 155 -1.90 9.88 -6.74
N TYR A 156 -2.05 9.47 -5.48
CA TYR A 156 -0.95 9.43 -4.51
C TYR A 156 0.24 8.60 -5.03
N ARG A 157 -0.03 7.42 -5.60
CA ARG A 157 1.03 6.57 -6.16
C ARG A 157 1.68 7.24 -7.36
N GLU A 158 0.91 7.89 -8.22
CA GLU A 158 1.47 8.57 -9.39
C GLU A 158 2.38 9.74 -8.99
N ILE A 159 1.97 10.54 -8.00
CA ILE A 159 2.78 11.63 -7.42
C ILE A 159 4.12 11.08 -6.90
N HIS A 160 4.08 9.95 -6.19
CA HIS A 160 5.27 9.34 -5.59
C HIS A 160 6.15 8.61 -6.61
N ASP A 161 5.56 7.88 -7.57
CA ASP A 161 6.29 7.16 -8.62
C ASP A 161 7.04 8.15 -9.55
N ARG A 162 6.57 9.40 -9.66
CA ARG A 162 7.16 10.47 -10.48
C ARG A 162 8.05 11.45 -9.71
N ASP A 163 8.15 11.31 -8.40
CA ASP A 163 8.96 12.18 -7.54
C ASP A 163 8.60 13.70 -7.62
N ILE A 164 7.33 14.02 -7.90
CA ILE A 164 6.86 15.42 -8.00
C ILE A 164 6.39 15.98 -6.63
N LEU A 165 6.53 15.21 -5.56
CA LEU A 165 6.03 15.57 -4.24
C LEU A 165 6.71 16.82 -3.68
N SER A 166 8.03 16.94 -3.85
CA SER A 166 8.81 18.11 -3.40
C SER A 166 8.32 19.39 -4.06
N GLN A 167 8.07 19.36 -5.38
CA GLN A 167 7.56 20.51 -6.13
C GLN A 167 6.17 20.92 -5.65
N LEU A 168 5.31 19.96 -5.31
CA LEU A 168 3.98 20.24 -4.76
C LEU A 168 4.05 20.93 -3.38
N PHE A 169 5.05 20.61 -2.56
CA PHE A 169 5.29 21.28 -1.29
C PHE A 169 5.92 22.66 -1.46
N GLU A 170 6.94 22.78 -2.32
CA GLU A 170 7.62 24.05 -2.63
C GLU A 170 6.64 25.08 -3.22
N ASN A 171 5.72 24.63 -4.07
CA ASN A 171 4.67 25.48 -4.65
C ASN A 171 3.49 25.74 -3.69
N GLY A 172 3.53 25.21 -2.45
CA GLY A 172 2.47 25.37 -1.46
C GLY A 172 1.14 24.71 -1.84
N VAL A 173 1.14 23.80 -2.81
CA VAL A 173 -0.07 23.09 -3.27
C VAL A 173 -0.54 22.10 -2.23
N LEU A 174 0.40 21.36 -1.64
CA LEU A 174 0.15 20.40 -0.57
C LEU A 174 0.74 20.87 0.74
N VAL A 175 0.16 20.39 1.84
CA VAL A 175 0.67 20.63 3.19
C VAL A 175 1.42 19.38 3.65
N ASP A 176 2.67 19.54 4.08
CA ASP A 176 3.44 18.43 4.62
C ASP A 176 2.74 17.85 5.87
N ASN A 177 2.82 16.55 6.05
CA ASN A 177 2.38 15.87 7.26
C ASN A 177 3.19 16.29 8.50
N ALA A 178 4.41 16.81 8.31
CA ALA A 178 5.01 17.65 9.32
C ALA A 178 4.12 18.88 9.47
N SER A 179 3.18 18.82 10.43
CA SER A 179 2.29 19.92 10.75
C SER A 179 3.16 21.18 10.81
N PRO A 180 2.99 22.17 9.92
CA PRO A 180 3.84 23.36 9.93
C PRO A 180 3.75 24.07 11.29
N PHE A 181 2.66 23.83 12.01
CA PHE A 181 2.49 24.21 13.41
C PHE A 181 3.37 23.47 14.43
N LYS A 182 4.24 22.55 14.02
CA LYS A 182 5.31 22.02 14.86
C LYS A 182 6.47 23.02 14.94
N ASP A 183 6.66 23.83 13.91
CA ASP A 183 7.56 24.96 13.95
C ASP A 183 6.96 26.07 14.83
N LEU A 184 7.75 26.57 15.79
CA LEU A 184 7.31 27.56 16.74
C LEU A 184 7.02 28.90 16.04
N ASN A 185 7.93 29.35 15.17
CA ASN A 185 7.82 30.65 14.51
C ASN A 185 6.59 30.71 13.58
N TYR A 186 6.36 29.64 12.81
CA TYR A 186 5.15 29.52 12.00
C TYR A 186 3.87 29.59 12.85
N THR A 187 3.86 28.90 13.99
CA THR A 187 2.69 28.89 14.89
C THR A 187 2.47 30.28 15.51
N LEU A 188 3.55 30.96 15.89
CA LEU A 188 3.52 32.34 16.41
C LEU A 188 2.96 33.30 15.36
N GLU A 189 3.48 33.28 14.13
CA GLU A 189 3.00 34.12 13.03
C GLU A 189 1.50 33.95 12.78
N LYS A 190 1.02 32.69 12.72
CA LYS A 190 -0.41 32.40 12.56
C LYS A 190 -1.25 32.82 13.75
N ALA A 191 -0.72 32.70 14.97
CA ALA A 191 -1.40 33.16 16.17
C ALA A 191 -1.56 34.69 16.19
N VAL A 192 -0.51 35.44 15.84
CA VAL A 192 -0.55 36.91 15.71
C VAL A 192 -1.59 37.33 14.67
N LYS A 193 -1.54 36.75 13.47
CA LYS A 193 -2.50 37.05 12.42
C LYS A 193 -3.95 36.79 12.85
N ALA A 194 -4.20 35.67 13.55
CA ALA A 194 -5.51 35.35 14.09
C ALA A 194 -5.98 36.36 15.15
N MET A 195 -5.06 36.85 15.99
CA MET A 195 -5.36 37.90 16.98
C MET A 195 -5.71 39.23 16.32
N GLU A 196 -4.95 39.64 15.30
CA GLU A 196 -5.23 40.86 14.53
C GLU A 196 -6.58 40.78 13.81
N GLU A 197 -6.86 39.67 13.12
CA GLU A 197 -8.11 39.44 12.38
C GLU A 197 -9.37 39.49 13.27
N ASN A 198 -9.24 39.10 14.53
CA ASN A 198 -10.36 39.00 15.47
C ASN A 198 -10.35 40.08 16.56
N GLY A 199 -9.38 41.01 16.52
CA GLY A 199 -9.21 42.05 17.53
C GLY A 199 -8.99 41.52 18.94
N TRP A 200 -8.21 40.45 19.10
CA TRP A 200 -7.91 39.87 20.42
C TRP A 200 -6.64 40.49 21.00
N GLU A 201 -6.72 41.01 22.22
CA GLU A 201 -5.56 41.49 22.97
C GLU A 201 -4.62 40.34 23.37
N GLU A 202 -5.19 39.16 23.64
CA GLU A 202 -4.45 37.94 24.01
C GLU A 202 -5.01 36.73 23.25
N LEU A 203 -4.13 35.78 22.89
CA LEU A 203 -4.53 34.53 22.23
C LEU A 203 -5.52 33.75 23.11
N PRO A 204 -6.77 33.51 22.69
CA PRO A 204 -7.80 32.96 23.56
C PRO A 204 -7.63 31.46 23.81
N SER A 205 -8.48 30.91 24.68
CA SER A 205 -8.47 29.48 25.03
C SER A 205 -8.73 28.56 23.82
N HIS A 206 -8.28 27.31 23.92
CA HIS A 206 -8.49 26.28 22.88
C HIS A 206 -9.95 26.16 22.42
N GLY A 207 -10.91 26.22 23.35
CA GLY A 207 -12.34 26.17 23.04
C GLY A 207 -12.82 27.35 22.21
N LYS A 208 -12.32 28.56 22.49
CA LYS A 208 -12.63 29.76 21.71
C LYS A 208 -11.92 29.71 20.35
N LEU A 209 -10.65 29.32 20.28
CA LEU A 209 -9.95 29.11 19.00
C LEU A 209 -10.71 28.13 18.08
N LYS A 210 -11.20 27.01 18.63
CA LYS A 210 -12.03 26.06 17.89
C LYS A 210 -13.31 26.69 17.34
N LYS A 211 -14.00 27.51 18.15
CA LYS A 211 -15.25 28.18 17.76
C LYS A 211 -15.05 29.15 16.58
N PHE A 212 -13.87 29.75 16.48
CA PHE A 212 -13.52 30.71 15.42
C PHE A 212 -12.73 30.08 14.25
N GLY A 213 -12.63 28.74 14.17
CA GLY A 213 -11.97 28.05 13.04
C GLY A 213 -10.44 27.89 13.17
N TYR A 214 -9.84 28.35 14.26
CA TYR A 214 -8.39 28.27 14.53
C TYR A 214 -8.00 27.03 15.34
N LEU A 215 -8.74 25.92 15.18
CA LEU A 215 -8.44 24.64 15.85
C LEU A 215 -7.00 24.12 15.61
N PRO A 216 -6.39 24.28 14.41
CA PRO A 216 -5.02 23.84 14.18
C PRO A 216 -4.00 24.51 15.12
N ILE A 217 -4.12 25.82 15.36
CA ILE A 217 -3.27 26.58 16.29
C ILE A 217 -3.43 26.00 17.71
N GLY A 218 -4.67 25.89 18.17
CA GLY A 218 -4.95 25.37 19.52
C GLY A 218 -4.44 23.94 19.74
N ASN A 219 -4.51 23.08 18.73
CA ASN A 219 -3.97 21.71 18.78
C ASN A 219 -2.44 21.70 18.82
N ALA A 220 -1.82 22.54 18.01
CA ALA A 220 -0.36 22.62 17.93
C ALA A 220 0.26 23.18 19.20
N VAL A 221 -0.32 24.25 19.75
CA VAL A 221 0.06 24.81 21.04
C VAL A 221 0.05 23.75 22.13
N GLN A 222 -1.02 22.95 22.21
CA GLN A 222 -1.15 21.89 23.20
C GLN A 222 -0.16 20.73 22.99
N ARG A 223 0.10 20.34 21.74
CA ARG A 223 0.88 19.13 21.41
C ARG A 223 2.38 19.38 21.31
N TYR A 224 2.79 20.53 20.80
CA TYR A 224 4.17 20.79 20.40
C TYR A 224 4.83 21.89 21.22
N HIS A 225 4.07 22.88 21.71
CA HIS A 225 4.63 24.10 22.29
C HIS A 225 4.45 24.24 23.81
N GLY A 226 4.12 23.15 24.50
CA GLY A 226 4.05 23.12 25.96
C GLY A 226 2.74 23.63 26.56
N GLY A 227 1.69 23.81 25.75
CA GLY A 227 0.39 24.31 26.21
C GLY A 227 0.25 25.83 26.09
N LEU A 228 -0.96 26.31 26.39
CA LEU A 228 -1.34 27.70 26.10
C LEU A 228 -0.56 28.74 26.92
N LEU A 229 -0.23 28.43 28.18
CA LEU A 229 0.50 29.34 29.06
C LEU A 229 1.92 29.61 28.52
N VAL A 230 2.71 28.54 28.33
CA VAL A 230 4.07 28.61 27.78
C VAL A 230 4.09 29.25 26.38
N PHE A 231 3.06 28.97 25.57
CA PHE A 231 2.97 29.57 24.25
C PHE A 231 2.67 31.08 24.29
N ARG A 232 1.84 31.55 25.23
CA ARG A 232 1.55 32.98 25.39
C ARG A 232 2.79 33.76 25.84
N GLU A 233 3.62 33.19 26.72
CA GLU A 233 4.91 33.79 27.11
C GLU A 233 5.81 34.00 25.88
N LYS A 234 5.96 32.97 25.06
CA LYS A 234 6.73 33.04 23.80
C LYS A 234 6.12 34.01 22.80
N LEU A 235 4.79 34.13 22.77
CA LEU A 235 4.07 35.06 21.90
C LEU A 235 4.28 36.52 22.32
N ILE A 236 4.32 36.79 23.63
CA ILE A 236 4.64 38.11 24.19
C ILE A 236 6.07 38.49 23.82
N GLU A 237 7.03 37.59 24.03
CA GLU A 237 8.43 37.75 23.63
C GLU A 237 8.56 38.02 22.13
N TYR A 238 7.86 37.25 21.30
CA TYR A 238 7.85 37.40 19.84
C TYR A 238 7.28 38.75 19.37
N LEU A 239 6.28 39.29 20.08
CA LEU A 239 5.72 40.60 19.79
C LEU A 239 6.61 41.76 20.25
N GLY A 240 7.77 41.48 20.88
CA GLY A 240 8.64 42.49 21.47
C GLY A 240 7.98 43.24 22.62
N LYS A 241 6.88 42.70 23.17
CA LYS A 241 6.26 43.22 24.38
C LYS A 241 7.05 42.64 25.54
N ILE A 242 7.81 43.46 26.25
CA ILE A 242 8.38 43.03 27.53
C ILE A 242 7.17 42.74 28.42
N PRO A 243 7.01 41.51 28.97
CA PRO A 243 5.95 41.27 29.92
C PRO A 243 6.17 42.23 31.09
N GLU A 244 5.19 43.10 31.38
CA GLU A 244 5.19 43.88 32.62
C GLU A 244 5.39 42.89 33.76
N THR A 245 6.57 42.95 34.35
CA THR A 245 6.89 42.16 35.52
C THR A 245 6.05 42.68 36.69
N ASP A 246 5.84 41.86 37.71
CA ASP A 246 5.18 42.33 38.94
C ASP A 246 5.89 43.58 39.52
N LEU A 247 7.17 43.80 39.18
CA LEU A 247 7.95 45.00 39.46
C LEU A 247 7.46 46.24 38.70
N ASP A 248 7.21 46.15 37.39
CA ASP A 248 6.67 47.26 36.58
C ASP A 248 5.25 47.64 37.04
N ARG A 249 4.50 46.63 37.49
CA ARG A 249 3.16 46.80 38.08
C ARG A 249 3.21 47.47 39.46
N LEU A 250 4.28 47.23 40.22
CA LEU A 250 4.55 47.87 41.51
C LEU A 250 5.04 49.31 41.34
N GLU A 251 5.85 49.59 40.32
CA GLU A 251 6.31 50.95 40.00
C GLU A 251 5.15 51.85 39.53
N SER A 252 4.28 51.36 38.65
CA SER A 252 3.07 52.12 38.26
C SER A 252 2.11 52.38 39.44
N LEU A 253 1.97 51.44 40.36
CA LEU A 253 1.23 51.64 41.62
C LEU A 253 1.90 52.65 42.56
N LEU A 254 3.23 52.74 42.55
CA LEU A 254 3.97 53.74 43.34
C LEU A 254 3.84 55.13 42.75
N ASP A 255 3.86 55.28 41.42
CA ASP A 255 3.64 56.57 40.76
C ASP A 255 2.24 57.13 41.04
N ASP A 256 1.21 56.27 41.01
CA ASP A 256 -0.16 56.65 41.39
C ASP A 256 -0.28 57.02 42.88
N TYR A 257 0.53 56.41 43.74
CA TYR A 257 0.52 56.68 45.18
C TYR A 257 1.29 57.96 45.56
N VAL A 258 2.38 58.26 44.85
CA VAL A 258 3.25 59.41 45.13
C VAL A 258 2.78 60.68 44.40
N GLY A 259 2.10 60.56 43.26
CA GLY A 259 1.56 61.68 42.49
C GLY A 259 0.25 62.30 43.03
N GLY A 260 -0.28 61.76 44.13
CA GLY A 260 -1.61 62.09 44.66
C GLY A 260 -1.63 63.03 45.87
N SER A 261 -0.88 64.13 45.89
CA SER A 261 -1.20 65.29 46.77
C SER A 261 -0.26 66.49 46.53
N GLU A 262 -0.69 67.42 45.66
CA GLU A 262 -0.58 68.88 45.82
C GLU A 262 -1.81 69.56 45.21
#